data_AF-A0A352A442-F1
#
_entry.id   AF-A0A352A442-F1
#
_cell.length_a   1.000
_cell.length_b   1.000
_cell.length_c   1.000
_cell.angle_alpha   90.00
_cell.angle_beta   90.00
_cell.angle_gamma   90.00
#
_symmetry.space_group_name_H-M   'P 1'
#
loop_
_entity.id
_entity.type
_entity.pdbx_description
1 polymer ?
#
loop_
_entity_poly.entity_id
_entity_poly.type
_entity_poly.pdbx_seq_one_letter_code
_entity_poly.pdbx_strand_id
1 'polypeptide(L)'
;MKKLSITWDGVYDSTGYLFSFAKSLAAAVKNSPYSNYSEDIIATSGFAFRMWIASDLCPSATSIWSFNQQKKWVENSGITCDYVERLWGQDNLEVERRHVAYDMIKKSIDNGIAAISWDIGIPEWGLIIGYDDERQKYATLSITGKEDEMDYSALGTREVPILNVLTITGINNKLQDNIISDTLKLAKGHLKGEEWCDNKKGLEVYPTLVSFFECDFDPNISWNLEYYLGTYAPLKWYAWKFFEKCDLTELCRLYKTVYESWQKAFDLKTSTDLSLKENREAIVKLLKKAEECERQAILQELF
;
A
#
# COMPACT_ATOMS: atom_id res chain seq x y z
N MET A 1 6.88 -25.19 16.52
CA MET A 1 6.73 -24.17 15.46
C MET A 1 5.68 -24.53 14.42
N LYS A 2 4.64 -23.69 14.25
CA LYS A 2 3.76 -23.71 13.07
C LYS A 2 4.16 -22.56 12.16
N LYS A 3 4.41 -22.83 10.87
CA LYS A 3 4.89 -21.85 9.90
C LYS A 3 4.26 -22.09 8.53
N LEU A 4 3.79 -21.03 7.91
CA LEU A 4 3.26 -21.00 6.55
C LEU A 4 4.41 -20.85 5.55
N SER A 5 4.27 -21.44 4.37
CA SER A 5 5.21 -21.26 3.25
C SER A 5 4.68 -20.15 2.34
N ILE A 6 5.13 -18.92 2.56
CA ILE A 6 4.67 -17.74 1.84
C ILE A 6 5.88 -17.01 1.25
N THR A 7 5.77 -16.60 0.00
CA THR A 7 6.74 -15.73 -0.68
C THR A 7 6.02 -14.52 -1.27
N TRP A 8 6.80 -13.53 -1.72
CA TRP A 8 6.29 -12.38 -2.46
C TRP A 8 5.97 -12.69 -3.92
N ASP A 9 6.27 -13.90 -4.39
CA ASP A 9 6.09 -14.28 -5.80
C ASP A 9 4.63 -14.11 -6.22
N GLY A 10 4.41 -13.59 -7.42
CA GLY A 10 3.08 -13.35 -7.98
C GLY A 10 2.30 -12.20 -7.33
N VAL A 11 2.91 -11.39 -6.46
CA VAL A 11 2.46 -10.02 -6.22
C VAL A 11 3.17 -9.12 -7.22
N TYR A 12 2.40 -8.39 -8.03
CA TYR A 12 2.96 -7.50 -9.04
C TYR A 12 3.60 -6.28 -8.39
N ASP A 13 4.89 -6.08 -8.65
CA ASP A 13 5.69 -4.96 -8.16
C ASP A 13 6.80 -4.68 -9.18
N SER A 14 6.50 -3.81 -10.14
CA SER A 14 7.40 -3.51 -11.26
C SER A 14 8.61 -2.66 -10.90
N THR A 15 8.60 -2.04 -9.72
CA THR A 15 9.61 -1.06 -9.30
C THR A 15 10.44 -1.57 -8.13
N GLY A 16 9.96 -2.61 -7.43
CA GLY A 16 10.54 -3.07 -6.16
C GLY A 16 10.15 -2.20 -4.96
N TYR A 17 9.34 -1.15 -5.19
CA TYR A 17 8.95 -0.16 -4.20
C TYR A 17 7.44 -0.16 -3.93
N LEU A 18 6.68 -1.17 -4.40
CA LEU A 18 5.24 -1.23 -4.10
C LEU A 18 5.00 -1.04 -2.61
N PHE A 19 4.09 -0.11 -2.31
CA PHE A 19 3.68 0.23 -0.96
C PHE A 19 3.53 -1.01 -0.06
N SER A 20 4.33 -1.06 1.00
CA SER A 20 4.62 -2.30 1.74
C SER A 20 3.38 -2.94 2.35
N PHE A 21 2.41 -2.13 2.81
CA PHE A 21 1.12 -2.64 3.30
C PHE A 21 0.30 -3.29 2.17
N ALA A 22 0.17 -2.62 1.03
CA ALA A 22 -0.57 -3.15 -0.11
C ALA A 22 0.05 -4.48 -0.60
N LYS A 23 1.38 -4.54 -0.67
CA LYS A 23 2.13 -5.76 -1.00
C LYS A 23 1.89 -6.88 0.01
N SER A 24 1.96 -6.57 1.31
CA SER A 24 1.67 -7.52 2.41
C SER A 24 0.24 -8.04 2.37
N LEU A 25 -0.73 -7.14 2.15
CA LEU A 25 -2.14 -7.48 2.04
C LEU A 25 -2.40 -8.40 0.84
N ALA A 26 -1.90 -8.05 -0.35
CA ALA A 26 -2.04 -8.88 -1.53
C ALA A 26 -1.40 -10.26 -1.35
N ALA A 27 -0.20 -10.34 -0.75
CA ALA A 27 0.47 -11.60 -0.47
C ALA A 27 -0.32 -12.47 0.53
N ALA A 28 -0.85 -11.88 1.60
CA ALA A 28 -1.66 -12.58 2.59
C ALA A 28 -2.95 -13.13 1.97
N VAL A 29 -3.66 -12.33 1.15
CA VAL A 29 -4.86 -12.78 0.44
C VAL A 29 -4.52 -13.87 -0.58
N LYS A 30 -3.47 -13.69 -1.38
CA LYS A 30 -3.04 -14.62 -2.43
C LYS A 30 -2.75 -16.01 -1.88
N ASN A 31 -2.09 -16.09 -0.73
CA ASN A 31 -1.72 -17.34 -0.09
C ASN A 31 -2.78 -17.87 0.90
N SER A 32 -4.02 -17.37 0.80
CA SER A 32 -5.15 -17.79 1.63
C SER A 32 -6.21 -18.51 0.79
N PRO A 33 -7.25 -19.08 1.43
CA PRO A 33 -8.44 -19.57 0.72
C PRO A 33 -9.18 -18.53 -0.14
N TYR A 34 -8.82 -17.24 -0.02
CA TYR A 34 -9.44 -16.11 -0.71
C TYR A 34 -8.58 -15.57 -1.88
N SER A 35 -7.68 -16.40 -2.43
CA SER A 35 -6.73 -16.01 -3.48
C SER A 35 -7.36 -15.30 -4.68
N ASN A 36 -8.62 -15.57 -5.02
CA ASN A 36 -9.33 -14.92 -6.12
C ASN A 36 -9.54 -13.39 -5.91
N TYR A 37 -9.40 -12.90 -4.68
CA TYR A 37 -9.48 -11.48 -4.35
C TYR A 37 -8.11 -10.76 -4.42
N SER A 38 -6.99 -11.49 -4.57
CA SER A 38 -5.65 -10.94 -4.33
C SER A 38 -5.21 -9.87 -5.34
N GLU A 39 -5.68 -9.94 -6.58
CA GLU A 39 -5.38 -8.92 -7.60
C GLU A 39 -6.18 -7.64 -7.33
N ASP A 40 -7.45 -7.78 -6.93
CA ASP A 40 -8.35 -6.64 -6.76
C ASP A 40 -8.22 -5.97 -5.39
N ILE A 41 -7.66 -6.66 -4.39
CA ILE A 41 -7.67 -6.19 -2.99
C ILE A 41 -7.00 -4.82 -2.85
N ILE A 42 -5.95 -4.53 -3.61
CA ILE A 42 -5.24 -3.24 -3.55
C ILE A 42 -6.10 -2.11 -4.12
N ALA A 43 -6.85 -2.37 -5.20
CA ALA A 43 -7.75 -1.37 -5.78
C ALA A 43 -9.02 -1.20 -4.95
N THR A 44 -9.66 -2.30 -4.57
CA THR A 44 -10.94 -2.30 -3.85
C THR A 44 -10.82 -1.81 -2.41
N SER A 45 -9.63 -1.86 -1.80
CA SER A 45 -9.35 -1.19 -0.52
C SER A 45 -8.98 0.29 -0.67
N GLY A 46 -8.93 0.83 -1.89
CA GLY A 46 -8.63 2.23 -2.16
C GLY A 46 -7.14 2.57 -2.27
N PHE A 47 -6.23 1.68 -1.82
CA PHE A 47 -4.78 1.96 -1.82
C PHE A 47 -4.21 2.21 -3.21
N ALA A 48 -4.77 1.63 -4.28
CA ALA A 48 -4.34 1.90 -5.66
C ALA A 48 -4.50 3.37 -6.09
N PHE A 49 -5.40 4.11 -5.45
CA PHE A 49 -5.77 5.49 -5.81
C PHE A 49 -5.19 6.53 -4.86
N ARG A 50 -4.76 6.10 -3.67
CA ARG A 50 -4.21 6.95 -2.63
C ARG A 50 -2.82 7.45 -3.01
N MET A 51 -2.59 8.74 -2.77
CA MET A 51 -1.32 9.41 -3.03
C MET A 51 -1.23 10.69 -2.20
N TRP A 52 -0.06 10.93 -1.60
CA TRP A 52 0.32 12.20 -0.98
C TRP A 52 1.83 12.40 -1.06
N ILE A 53 2.31 13.58 -0.73
CA ILE A 53 3.73 13.91 -0.76
C ILE A 53 4.06 14.84 0.38
N ALA A 54 5.07 14.47 1.17
CA ALA A 54 5.61 15.36 2.18
C ALA A 54 6.35 16.51 1.51
N SER A 55 6.29 17.70 2.11
CA SER A 55 6.94 18.91 1.58
C SER A 55 8.46 18.79 1.47
N ASP A 56 9.06 17.85 2.19
CA ASP A 56 10.49 17.54 2.21
C ASP A 56 10.83 16.20 1.53
N LEU A 57 9.84 15.57 0.87
CA LEU A 57 9.95 14.23 0.29
C LEU A 57 10.37 13.15 1.31
N CYS A 58 10.04 13.29 2.60
CA CYS A 58 10.31 12.24 3.56
C CYS A 58 9.60 10.93 3.15
N PRO A 59 10.33 9.80 2.97
CA PRO A 59 9.76 8.54 2.46
C PRO A 59 8.75 7.92 3.44
N SER A 60 8.94 8.12 4.75
CA SER A 60 8.07 7.58 5.79
C SER A 60 6.64 8.11 5.69
N ALA A 61 6.43 9.26 5.02
CA ALA A 61 5.11 9.79 4.77
C ALA A 61 4.23 8.76 4.05
N THR A 62 4.77 7.99 3.10
CA THR A 62 4.02 6.96 2.36
C THR A 62 3.48 5.83 3.24
N SER A 63 3.98 5.70 4.48
CA SER A 63 3.69 4.60 5.40
C SER A 63 2.79 4.98 6.59
N ILE A 64 2.19 6.19 6.60
CA ILE A 64 1.34 6.67 7.70
C ILE A 64 -0.06 7.04 7.18
N TRP A 65 -1.10 6.54 7.85
CA TRP A 65 -2.50 6.92 7.57
C TRP A 65 -3.35 6.94 8.83
N SER A 66 -4.64 7.25 8.70
CA SER A 66 -5.63 6.95 9.73
C SER A 66 -5.76 5.44 9.91
N PHE A 67 -4.86 4.85 10.68
CA PHE A 67 -4.74 3.39 10.87
C PHE A 67 -6.08 2.75 11.26
N ASN A 68 -6.89 3.42 12.07
CA ASN A 68 -8.24 2.98 12.44
C ASN A 68 -9.22 2.78 11.25
N GLN A 69 -8.98 3.39 10.09
CA GLN A 69 -9.80 3.18 8.87
C GLN A 69 -9.37 1.95 8.07
N GLN A 70 -8.20 1.37 8.36
CA GLN A 70 -7.62 0.26 7.60
C GLN A 70 -8.57 -0.93 7.51
N LYS A 71 -9.24 -1.29 8.61
CA LYS A 71 -10.25 -2.35 8.62
C LYS A 71 -11.38 -2.04 7.64
N LYS A 72 -11.98 -0.85 7.73
CA LYS A 72 -13.08 -0.43 6.85
C LYS A 72 -12.69 -0.49 5.37
N TRP A 73 -11.47 -0.05 5.03
CA TRP A 73 -10.97 -0.09 3.66
C TRP A 73 -10.75 -1.52 3.16
N VAL A 74 -10.10 -2.38 3.94
CA VAL A 74 -9.91 -3.79 3.55
C VAL A 74 -11.27 -4.48 3.39
N GLU A 75 -12.22 -4.25 4.29
CA GLU A 75 -13.54 -4.87 4.21
C GLU A 75 -14.40 -4.37 3.04
N ASN A 76 -14.04 -3.24 2.42
CA ASN A 76 -14.69 -2.74 1.22
C ASN A 76 -14.62 -3.74 0.05
N SER A 77 -13.55 -4.55 0.02
CA SER A 77 -13.26 -5.55 -1.02
C SER A 77 -14.16 -6.79 -1.01
N GLY A 78 -15.00 -6.93 0.02
CA GLY A 78 -15.75 -8.16 0.25
C GLY A 78 -15.07 -9.17 1.18
N ILE A 79 -13.84 -8.89 1.62
CA ILE A 79 -13.12 -9.64 2.65
C ILE A 79 -13.58 -9.19 4.05
N THR A 80 -13.47 -10.04 5.07
CA THR A 80 -13.55 -9.65 6.49
C THR A 80 -12.19 -9.71 7.14
N CYS A 81 -11.93 -8.81 8.09
CA CYS A 81 -10.67 -8.82 8.83
C CYS A 81 -10.82 -8.43 10.30
N ASP A 82 -9.98 -8.99 11.15
CA ASP A 82 -9.76 -8.50 12.50
C ASP A 82 -8.60 -7.49 12.49
N TYR A 83 -8.65 -6.55 13.42
CA TYR A 83 -7.72 -5.43 13.49
C TYR A 83 -7.48 -5.02 14.93
N VAL A 84 -6.22 -4.79 15.28
CA VAL A 84 -5.81 -4.23 16.57
C VAL A 84 -4.67 -3.25 16.37
N GLU A 85 -4.74 -2.15 17.10
CA GLU A 85 -3.67 -1.15 17.13
C GLU A 85 -3.36 -0.65 18.54
N ARG A 86 -2.17 -0.08 18.65
CA ARG A 86 -1.74 0.84 19.71
C ARG A 86 -0.80 1.86 19.09
N LEU A 87 -1.12 3.14 19.24
CA LEU A 87 -0.33 4.26 18.73
C LEU A 87 0.49 4.92 19.85
N TRP A 88 1.28 5.93 19.50
CA TRP A 88 2.05 6.73 20.46
C TRP A 88 1.18 7.32 21.58
N GLY A 89 1.72 7.37 22.80
CA GLY A 89 1.03 7.91 23.97
C GLY A 89 -0.04 6.98 24.57
N GLN A 90 -0.11 5.73 24.11
CA GLN A 90 -1.04 4.70 24.61
C GLN A 90 -0.30 3.57 25.35
N ASP A 91 0.76 3.90 26.08
CA ASP A 91 1.63 2.92 26.74
C ASP A 91 0.87 2.04 27.74
N ASN A 92 -0.17 2.59 28.37
CA ASN A 92 -1.06 1.88 29.28
C ASN A 92 -1.85 0.73 28.61
N LEU A 93 -1.96 0.72 27.28
CA LEU A 93 -2.67 -0.32 26.52
C LEU A 93 -1.72 -1.39 25.94
N GLU A 94 -0.40 -1.25 26.11
CA GLU A 94 0.60 -2.08 25.42
C GLU A 94 0.40 -3.58 25.68
N VAL A 95 0.34 -3.97 26.95
CA VAL A 95 0.22 -5.38 27.34
C VAL A 95 -1.09 -5.97 26.81
N GLU A 96 -2.22 -5.29 27.03
CA GLU A 96 -3.54 -5.74 26.57
C GLU A 96 -3.57 -5.92 25.05
N ARG A 97 -3.13 -4.91 24.29
CA ARG A 97 -3.17 -4.92 22.82
C ARG A 97 -2.23 -5.97 22.23
N ARG A 98 -1.07 -6.21 22.86
CA ARG A 98 -0.16 -7.30 22.47
C ARG A 98 -0.78 -8.68 22.67
N HIS A 99 -1.51 -8.90 23.77
CA HIS A 99 -2.21 -10.16 23.99
C HIS A 99 -3.33 -10.38 22.95
N VAL A 100 -4.13 -9.34 22.68
CA VAL A 100 -5.16 -9.39 21.61
C VAL A 100 -4.53 -9.70 20.25
N ALA A 101 -3.40 -9.06 19.93
CA ALA A 101 -2.67 -9.32 18.69
C ALA A 101 -2.15 -10.74 18.61
N TYR A 102 -1.59 -11.29 19.70
CA TYR A 102 -1.13 -12.68 19.76
C TYR A 102 -2.26 -13.66 19.44
N ASP A 103 -3.43 -13.52 20.08
CA ASP A 103 -4.58 -14.39 19.84
C ASP A 103 -5.07 -14.30 18.39
N MET A 104 -5.13 -13.08 17.83
CA MET A 104 -5.47 -12.84 16.43
C MET A 104 -4.50 -13.50 15.46
N ILE A 105 -3.18 -13.32 15.67
CA ILE A 105 -2.12 -13.89 14.84
C ILE A 105 -2.19 -15.41 14.87
N LYS A 106 -2.25 -16.00 16.06
CA LYS A 106 -2.30 -17.46 16.24
C LYS A 106 -3.51 -18.07 15.52
N LYS A 107 -4.69 -17.49 15.71
CA LYS A 107 -5.91 -17.89 15.01
C LYS A 107 -5.78 -17.78 13.48
N SER A 108 -5.17 -16.71 12.98
CA SER A 108 -4.98 -16.49 11.54
C SER A 108 -4.02 -17.53 10.93
N ILE A 109 -2.86 -17.74 11.57
CA ILE A 109 -1.90 -18.78 11.17
C ILE A 109 -2.55 -20.16 11.27
N ASP A 110 -3.41 -20.38 12.26
CA ASP A 110 -4.11 -21.65 12.40
C ASP A 110 -5.05 -21.96 11.23
N ASN A 111 -5.64 -20.92 10.66
CA ASN A 111 -6.45 -20.96 9.44
C ASN A 111 -5.64 -20.94 8.15
N GLY A 112 -4.31 -20.97 8.22
CA GLY A 112 -3.44 -20.98 7.04
C GLY A 112 -3.22 -19.61 6.41
N ILE A 113 -3.46 -18.51 7.14
CA ILE A 113 -3.35 -17.14 6.61
C ILE A 113 -2.32 -16.35 7.41
N ALA A 114 -1.42 -15.64 6.73
CA ALA A 114 -0.47 -14.76 7.41
C ALA A 114 -1.15 -13.51 7.99
N ALA A 115 -0.60 -13.03 9.11
CA ALA A 115 -0.99 -11.74 9.67
C ALA A 115 -0.14 -10.62 9.06
N ILE A 116 -0.77 -9.50 8.70
CA ILE A 116 -0.09 -8.30 8.25
C ILE A 116 0.26 -7.46 9.48
N SER A 117 1.52 -7.03 9.60
CA SER A 117 1.94 -6.23 10.74
C SER A 117 2.97 -5.17 10.37
N TRP A 118 3.00 -4.09 11.17
CA TRP A 118 3.96 -3.00 11.09
C TRP A 118 5.30 -3.37 11.74
N ASP A 119 6.38 -2.76 11.25
CA ASP A 119 7.76 -2.91 11.75
C ASP A 119 8.26 -4.37 11.68
N ILE A 120 8.20 -4.94 10.48
CA ILE A 120 8.66 -6.31 10.21
C ILE A 120 9.97 -6.27 9.42
N GLY A 121 11.07 -6.44 10.15
CA GLY A 121 12.44 -6.49 9.61
C GLY A 121 13.08 -5.11 9.40
N ILE A 122 12.30 -4.16 8.89
CA ILE A 122 12.60 -2.72 8.83
C ILE A 122 11.33 -1.95 9.25
N PRO A 123 11.36 -0.61 9.45
CA PRO A 123 10.19 0.24 9.71
C PRO A 123 9.15 0.32 8.57
N GLU A 124 8.75 -0.84 8.07
CA GLU A 124 7.78 -1.07 7.00
C GLU A 124 6.85 -2.22 7.38
N TRP A 125 5.80 -2.38 6.58
CA TRP A 125 4.89 -3.51 6.71
C TRP A 125 5.52 -4.81 6.21
N GLY A 126 5.16 -5.90 6.88
CA GLY A 126 5.48 -7.25 6.43
C GLY A 126 4.49 -8.26 6.98
N LEU A 127 4.90 -9.52 6.98
CA LEU A 127 4.06 -10.64 7.39
C LEU A 127 4.61 -11.32 8.63
N ILE A 128 3.71 -11.70 9.53
CA ILE A 128 3.93 -12.76 10.50
C ILE A 128 3.36 -14.03 9.87
N ILE A 129 4.24 -15.02 9.66
CA ILE A 129 3.97 -16.25 8.89
C ILE A 129 3.99 -17.50 9.76
N GLY A 130 4.24 -17.36 11.06
CA GLY A 130 4.27 -18.50 11.98
C GLY A 130 4.43 -18.09 13.43
N TYR A 131 4.29 -19.07 14.32
CA TYR A 131 4.46 -18.90 15.75
C TYR A 131 5.06 -20.17 16.40
N ASP A 132 5.73 -19.95 17.53
CA ASP A 132 6.30 -20.99 18.39
C ASP A 132 6.09 -20.61 19.86
N ASP A 133 5.14 -21.28 20.51
CA ASP A 133 4.78 -20.98 21.90
C ASP A 133 5.82 -21.47 22.91
N GLU A 134 6.62 -22.50 22.58
CA GLU A 134 7.68 -22.99 23.45
C GLU A 134 8.84 -21.98 23.49
N ARG A 135 9.18 -21.40 22.33
CA ARG A 135 10.24 -20.39 22.21
C ARG A 135 9.74 -18.96 22.39
N GLN A 136 8.42 -18.74 22.43
CA GLN A 136 7.75 -17.44 22.45
C GLN A 136 8.17 -16.52 21.29
N LYS A 137 8.19 -17.07 20.07
CA LYS A 137 8.65 -16.38 18.86
C LYS A 137 7.67 -16.46 17.71
N TYR A 138 7.56 -15.37 16.98
CA TYR A 138 6.95 -15.32 15.66
C TYR A 138 7.99 -15.65 14.59
N ALA A 139 7.58 -16.34 13.54
CA ALA A 139 8.31 -16.37 12.27
C ALA A 139 7.78 -15.23 11.41
N THR A 140 8.68 -14.43 10.83
CA THR A 140 8.33 -13.22 10.07
C THR A 140 8.91 -13.26 8.66
N LEU A 141 8.28 -12.50 7.76
CA LEU A 141 8.75 -12.25 6.39
C LEU A 141 8.71 -10.74 6.15
N SER A 142 9.88 -10.11 6.00
CA SER A 142 10.00 -8.69 5.70
C SER A 142 9.67 -8.39 4.24
N ILE A 143 9.39 -7.12 3.94
CA ILE A 143 9.11 -6.67 2.57
C ILE A 143 10.27 -6.90 1.58
N THR A 144 11.48 -7.06 2.10
CA THR A 144 12.70 -7.38 1.32
C THR A 144 12.83 -8.87 0.98
N GLY A 145 11.90 -9.71 1.45
CA GLY A 145 11.93 -11.17 1.24
C GLY A 145 12.77 -11.94 2.26
N LYS A 146 13.30 -11.26 3.29
CA LYS A 146 14.05 -11.92 4.35
C LYS A 146 13.10 -12.54 5.36
N GLU A 147 13.25 -13.84 5.58
CA GLU A 147 12.64 -14.51 6.73
C GLU A 147 13.47 -14.30 8.00
N ASP A 148 12.80 -14.10 9.13
CA ASP A 148 13.45 -13.94 10.43
C ASP A 148 12.56 -14.47 11.57
N GLU A 149 13.05 -14.37 12.80
CA GLU A 149 12.28 -14.58 14.02
C GLU A 149 12.11 -13.28 14.82
N MET A 150 10.99 -13.16 15.54
CA MET A 150 10.70 -12.03 16.43
C MET A 150 10.12 -12.52 17.75
N ASP A 151 10.67 -12.11 18.89
CA ASP A 151 10.10 -12.44 20.19
C ASP A 151 8.69 -11.84 20.34
N TYR A 152 7.76 -12.57 20.98
CA TYR A 152 6.40 -12.08 21.17
C TYR A 152 6.34 -10.72 21.87
N SER A 153 7.25 -10.48 22.82
CA SER A 153 7.36 -9.22 23.56
C SER A 153 7.82 -8.03 22.71
N ALA A 154 8.45 -8.28 21.55
CA ALA A 154 8.90 -7.22 20.65
C ALA A 154 7.75 -6.68 19.76
N LEU A 155 6.63 -7.40 19.64
CA LEU A 155 5.51 -6.92 18.83
C LEU A 155 5.00 -5.58 19.37
N GLY A 156 5.06 -4.55 18.52
CA GLY A 156 4.62 -3.19 18.82
C GLY A 156 5.60 -2.31 19.61
N THR A 157 6.84 -2.78 19.86
CA THR A 157 7.88 -2.10 20.66
C THR A 157 9.26 -2.11 19.99
N ARG A 158 9.29 -2.27 18.67
CA ARG A 158 10.52 -2.26 17.86
C ARG A 158 10.96 -0.81 17.56
N GLU A 159 11.57 -0.57 16.40
CA GLU A 159 12.16 0.71 16.02
C GLU A 159 11.11 1.82 16.03
N VAL A 160 9.91 1.53 15.51
CA VAL A 160 8.76 2.41 15.61
C VAL A 160 7.77 1.78 16.59
N PRO A 161 7.57 2.35 17.79
CA PRO A 161 6.70 1.78 18.81
C PRO A 161 5.24 2.07 18.46
N ILE A 162 4.74 1.35 17.45
CA ILE A 162 3.34 1.24 17.07
C ILE A 162 3.03 -0.26 16.97
N LEU A 163 1.95 -0.69 17.63
CA LEU A 163 1.36 -2.00 17.34
C LEU A 163 0.29 -1.78 16.27
N ASN A 164 0.40 -2.47 15.14
CA ASN A 164 -0.68 -2.56 14.16
C ASN A 164 -0.64 -3.96 13.55
N VAL A 165 -1.76 -4.68 13.70
CA VAL A 165 -1.93 -6.03 13.19
C VAL A 165 -3.30 -6.14 12.53
N LEU A 166 -3.31 -6.69 11.32
CA LEU A 166 -4.52 -7.05 10.58
C LEU A 166 -4.46 -8.52 10.18
N THR A 167 -5.55 -9.24 10.40
CA THR A 167 -5.69 -10.65 10.01
C THR A 167 -6.94 -10.83 9.16
N ILE A 168 -6.82 -11.56 8.06
CA ILE A 168 -7.97 -11.90 7.22
C ILE A 168 -8.75 -13.02 7.90
N THR A 169 -10.07 -12.88 7.98
CA THR A 169 -10.95 -13.80 8.72
C THR A 169 -12.00 -14.49 7.87
N GLY A 170 -12.25 -14.01 6.64
CA GLY A 170 -13.40 -14.45 5.87
C GLY A 170 -13.74 -13.57 4.68
N ILE A 171 -14.96 -13.77 4.18
CA ILE A 171 -15.64 -12.92 3.20
C ILE A 171 -17.01 -12.52 3.73
N ASN A 172 -17.52 -11.36 3.34
CA ASN A 172 -18.81 -10.80 3.78
C ASN A 172 -19.92 -10.92 2.72
N ASN A 173 -19.68 -11.65 1.62
CA ASN A 173 -20.62 -11.83 0.50
C ASN A 173 -21.15 -10.52 -0.11
N LYS A 174 -20.39 -9.42 -0.02
CA LYS A 174 -20.74 -8.17 -0.67
C LYS A 174 -20.82 -8.37 -2.19
N LEU A 175 -21.92 -7.91 -2.78
CA LEU A 175 -22.17 -8.00 -4.22
C LEU A 175 -21.10 -7.24 -5.01
N GLN A 176 -20.71 -7.77 -6.16
CA GLN A 176 -19.68 -7.18 -7.02
C GLN A 176 -20.00 -5.72 -7.38
N ASP A 177 -21.24 -5.41 -7.76
CA ASP A 177 -21.65 -4.04 -8.10
C ASP A 177 -21.48 -3.06 -6.93
N ASN A 178 -21.69 -3.53 -5.70
CA ASN A 178 -21.47 -2.71 -4.50
C ASN A 178 -19.98 -2.52 -4.22
N ILE A 179 -19.14 -3.54 -4.46
CA ILE A 179 -17.67 -3.42 -4.36
C ILE A 179 -17.19 -2.38 -5.37
N ILE A 180 -17.67 -2.44 -6.61
CA ILE A 180 -17.32 -1.48 -7.67
C ILE A 180 -17.76 -0.07 -7.28
N SER A 181 -19.04 0.11 -6.93
CA SER A 181 -19.60 1.41 -6.53
C SER A 181 -18.82 2.05 -5.38
N ASP A 182 -18.50 1.27 -4.34
CA ASP A 182 -17.78 1.80 -3.18
C ASP A 182 -16.29 2.02 -3.47
N THR A 183 -15.69 1.20 -4.34
CA THR A 183 -14.31 1.42 -4.82
C THR A 183 -14.18 2.74 -5.59
N LEU A 184 -15.15 3.05 -6.46
CA LEU A 184 -15.17 4.30 -7.21
C LEU A 184 -15.34 5.51 -6.28
N LYS A 185 -16.22 5.42 -5.27
CA LYS A 185 -16.34 6.45 -4.22
C LYS A 185 -15.03 6.66 -3.47
N LEU A 186 -14.35 5.58 -3.05
CA LEU A 186 -13.05 5.67 -2.38
C LEU A 186 -11.99 6.29 -3.30
N ALA A 187 -11.90 5.83 -4.55
CA ALA A 187 -10.98 6.36 -5.54
C ALA A 187 -11.15 7.88 -5.74
N LYS A 188 -12.40 8.33 -5.89
CA LYS A 188 -12.75 9.74 -6.02
C LYS A 188 -12.38 10.54 -4.77
N GLY A 189 -12.66 10.01 -3.58
CA GLY A 189 -12.28 10.66 -2.32
C GLY A 189 -10.76 10.82 -2.18
N HIS A 190 -10.00 9.76 -2.49
CA HIS A 190 -8.53 9.80 -2.47
C HIS A 190 -7.96 10.82 -3.46
N LEU A 191 -8.46 10.86 -4.69
CA LEU A 191 -7.99 11.82 -5.70
C LEU A 191 -8.37 13.27 -5.36
N LYS A 192 -9.49 13.49 -4.67
CA LYS A 192 -9.89 14.80 -4.15
C LYS A 192 -9.14 15.22 -2.90
N GLY A 193 -8.29 14.36 -2.34
CA GLY A 193 -7.51 14.67 -1.16
C GLY A 193 -8.30 14.61 0.14
N GLU A 194 -9.29 13.72 0.25
CA GLU A 194 -10.07 13.50 1.49
C GLU A 194 -9.27 12.74 2.58
N GLU A 195 -7.94 12.81 2.53
CA GLU A 195 -7.04 12.21 3.52
C GLU A 195 -6.92 13.05 4.78
N TRP A 196 -6.63 12.40 5.90
CA TRP A 196 -6.49 13.05 7.21
C TRP A 196 -5.26 13.97 7.34
N CYS A 197 -4.20 13.75 6.56
CA CYS A 197 -2.91 14.43 6.75
C CYS A 197 -2.85 15.80 6.06
N ASP A 198 -1.95 16.67 6.52
CA ASP A 198 -1.71 18.01 5.95
C ASP A 198 -0.79 18.01 4.73
N ASN A 199 -0.25 16.85 4.36
CA ASN A 199 0.54 16.69 3.14
C ASN A 199 -0.29 17.04 1.90
N LYS A 200 0.41 17.44 0.84
CA LYS A 200 -0.20 17.56 -0.48
C LYS A 200 -0.68 16.18 -0.91
N LYS A 201 -1.94 16.07 -1.32
CA LYS A 201 -2.68 14.81 -1.39
C LYS A 201 -3.61 14.75 -2.59
N GLY A 202 -3.90 13.54 -3.04
CA GLY A 202 -4.68 13.32 -4.26
C GLY A 202 -4.02 13.98 -5.47
N LEU A 203 -4.81 14.67 -6.28
CA LEU A 203 -4.32 15.36 -7.47
C LEU A 203 -3.33 16.50 -7.18
N GLU A 204 -3.27 17.04 -5.96
CA GLU A 204 -2.27 18.06 -5.61
C GLU A 204 -0.84 17.50 -5.57
N VAL A 205 -0.66 16.18 -5.55
CA VAL A 205 0.69 15.58 -5.59
C VAL A 205 1.39 15.85 -6.91
N TYR A 206 0.68 15.87 -8.05
CA TYR A 206 1.31 16.10 -9.35
C TYR A 206 2.06 17.43 -9.43
N PRO A 207 1.44 18.60 -9.18
CA PRO A 207 2.17 19.87 -9.25
C PRO A 207 3.31 19.95 -8.23
N THR A 208 3.16 19.36 -7.03
CA THR A 208 4.23 19.32 -6.03
C THR A 208 5.39 18.43 -6.45
N LEU A 209 5.12 17.22 -6.94
CA LEU A 209 6.17 16.32 -7.44
C LEU A 209 6.87 16.90 -8.67
N VAL A 210 6.13 17.55 -9.56
CA VAL A 210 6.68 18.24 -10.73
C VAL A 210 7.63 19.37 -10.35
N SER A 211 7.34 20.15 -9.28
CA SER A 211 8.21 21.27 -8.88
C SER A 211 9.61 20.80 -8.49
N PHE A 212 9.74 19.62 -7.87
CA PHE A 212 11.03 19.00 -7.56
C PHE A 212 11.86 18.58 -8.78
N PHE A 213 11.24 18.41 -9.95
CA PHE A 213 11.98 18.15 -11.19
C PHE A 213 12.28 19.44 -11.97
N GLU A 214 11.40 20.44 -11.91
CA GLU A 214 11.53 21.69 -12.66
C GLU A 214 12.40 22.74 -11.94
N CYS A 215 12.03 23.09 -10.70
CA CYS A 215 12.55 24.26 -9.98
C CYS A 215 13.42 23.89 -8.78
N ASP A 216 13.01 22.85 -8.05
CA ASP A 216 13.55 22.53 -6.72
C ASP A 216 14.48 21.30 -6.76
N PHE A 217 15.03 20.98 -7.93
CA PHE A 217 15.86 19.80 -8.08
C PHE A 217 17.17 19.94 -7.31
N ASP A 218 17.36 19.05 -6.34
CA ASP A 218 18.61 18.82 -5.63
C ASP A 218 19.05 17.35 -5.86
N PRO A 219 20.28 17.08 -6.32
CA PRO A 219 20.80 15.71 -6.39
C PRO A 219 20.63 14.90 -5.08
N ASN A 220 20.62 15.55 -3.92
CA ASN A 220 20.45 14.90 -2.62
C ASN A 220 19.05 14.31 -2.42
N ILE A 221 18.02 14.83 -3.10
CA ILE A 221 16.64 14.29 -3.02
C ILE A 221 16.35 13.24 -4.10
N SER A 222 17.34 12.90 -4.94
CA SER A 222 17.16 11.99 -6.07
C SER A 222 16.62 10.62 -5.65
N TRP A 223 17.12 10.05 -4.55
CA TRP A 223 16.59 8.77 -4.05
C TRP A 223 15.14 8.91 -3.57
N ASN A 224 14.77 10.01 -2.90
CA ASN A 224 13.40 10.23 -2.46
C ASN A 224 12.45 10.31 -3.67
N LEU A 225 12.84 11.00 -4.74
CA LEU A 225 12.07 11.02 -5.99
C LEU A 225 11.90 9.62 -6.59
N GLU A 226 12.93 8.77 -6.53
CA GLU A 226 12.83 7.35 -6.91
C GLU A 226 11.75 6.65 -6.11
N TYR A 227 11.82 6.82 -4.79
CA TYR A 227 10.96 6.12 -3.87
C TYR A 227 9.48 6.51 -4.09
N TYR A 228 9.18 7.79 -4.28
CA TYR A 228 7.81 8.26 -4.56
C TYR A 228 7.29 7.76 -5.92
N LEU A 229 8.09 7.86 -6.99
CA LEU A 229 7.72 7.34 -8.30
C LEU A 229 7.51 5.81 -8.25
N GLY A 230 8.44 5.13 -7.59
CA GLY A 230 8.46 3.69 -7.41
C GLY A 230 7.30 3.18 -6.57
N THR A 231 6.88 3.91 -5.55
CA THR A 231 5.75 3.54 -4.68
C THR A 231 4.43 3.65 -5.43
N TYR A 232 4.23 4.74 -6.18
CA TYR A 232 2.94 5.00 -6.82
C TYR A 232 2.76 4.30 -8.16
N ALA A 233 3.82 4.10 -8.96
CA ALA A 233 3.71 3.43 -10.26
C ALA A 233 3.03 2.05 -10.21
N PRO A 234 3.43 1.08 -9.36
CA PRO A 234 2.77 -0.21 -9.30
C PRO A 234 1.36 -0.12 -8.73
N LEU A 235 1.05 0.85 -7.86
CA LEU A 235 -0.33 1.09 -7.40
C LEU A 235 -1.26 1.46 -8.57
N LYS A 236 -0.77 2.26 -9.54
CA LYS A 236 -1.54 2.60 -10.74
C LYS A 236 -1.80 1.40 -11.64
N TRP A 237 -0.93 0.39 -11.63
CA TRP A 237 -1.19 -0.89 -12.31
C TRP A 237 -2.42 -1.58 -11.73
N TYR A 238 -2.51 -1.70 -10.40
CA TYR A 238 -3.68 -2.32 -9.74
C TYR A 238 -4.99 -1.57 -10.04
N ALA A 239 -4.94 -0.23 -10.09
CA ALA A 239 -6.10 0.57 -10.50
C ALA A 239 -6.52 0.27 -11.95
N TRP A 240 -5.55 0.23 -12.89
CA TRP A 240 -5.83 -0.11 -14.29
C TRP A 240 -6.42 -1.50 -14.43
N LYS A 241 -5.79 -2.51 -13.82
CA LYS A 241 -6.24 -3.91 -13.88
C LYS A 241 -7.63 -4.11 -13.30
N PHE A 242 -7.96 -3.41 -12.23
CA PHE A 242 -9.31 -3.40 -11.67
C PHE A 242 -10.34 -2.86 -12.68
N PHE A 243 -10.08 -1.71 -13.31
CA PHE A 243 -11.00 -1.17 -14.32
C PHE A 243 -11.11 -2.03 -15.57
N GLU A 244 -10.02 -2.69 -15.97
CA GLU A 244 -10.02 -3.66 -17.07
C GLU A 244 -10.93 -4.85 -16.73
N LYS A 245 -10.77 -5.43 -15.53
CA LYS A 245 -11.56 -6.58 -15.06
C LYS A 245 -13.05 -6.27 -14.90
N CYS A 246 -13.38 -5.04 -14.54
CA CYS A 246 -14.77 -4.59 -14.36
C CYS A 246 -15.41 -4.03 -15.64
N ASP A 247 -14.76 -4.16 -16.81
CA ASP A 247 -15.25 -3.66 -18.10
C ASP A 247 -15.56 -2.13 -18.11
N LEU A 248 -14.92 -1.37 -17.21
CA LEU A 248 -15.05 0.08 -17.10
C LEU A 248 -14.17 0.76 -18.16
N THR A 249 -14.58 0.61 -19.43
CA THR A 249 -13.77 0.84 -20.63
C THR A 249 -13.01 2.18 -20.63
N GLU A 250 -13.70 3.29 -20.35
CA GLU A 250 -13.06 4.61 -20.38
C GLU A 250 -12.08 4.81 -19.22
N LEU A 251 -12.43 4.35 -18.02
CA LEU A 251 -11.53 4.38 -16.86
C LEU A 251 -10.31 3.48 -17.09
N CYS A 252 -10.49 2.31 -17.69
CA CYS A 252 -9.42 1.41 -18.09
C CYS A 252 -8.44 2.11 -19.06
N ARG A 253 -8.97 2.77 -20.10
CA ARG A 253 -8.16 3.52 -21.07
C ARG A 253 -7.34 4.64 -20.40
N LEU A 254 -7.97 5.41 -19.52
CA LEU A 254 -7.31 6.48 -18.78
C LEU A 254 -6.23 5.94 -17.85
N TYR A 255 -6.56 4.95 -17.01
CA TYR A 255 -5.62 4.41 -16.02
C TYR A 255 -4.49 3.58 -16.63
N LYS A 256 -4.68 2.99 -17.80
CA LYS A 256 -3.56 2.44 -18.57
C LYS A 256 -2.53 3.52 -18.89
N THR A 257 -2.99 4.70 -19.32
CA THR A 257 -2.12 5.84 -19.61
C THR A 257 -1.46 6.38 -18.35
N VAL A 258 -2.18 6.42 -17.22
CA VAL A 258 -1.64 6.80 -15.91
C VAL A 258 -0.51 5.85 -15.52
N TYR A 259 -0.78 4.55 -15.48
CA TYR A 259 0.22 3.53 -15.15
C TYR A 259 1.45 3.61 -16.05
N GLU A 260 1.28 3.60 -17.38
CA GLU A 260 2.41 3.66 -18.31
C GLU A 260 3.24 4.94 -18.15
N SER A 261 2.59 6.07 -17.82
CA SER A 261 3.28 7.34 -17.58
C SER A 261 4.11 7.30 -16.29
N TRP A 262 3.53 6.80 -15.20
CA TRP A 262 4.24 6.65 -13.92
C TRP A 262 5.39 5.64 -14.01
N GLN A 263 5.17 4.50 -14.66
CA GLN A 263 6.22 3.49 -14.87
C GLN A 263 7.37 4.07 -15.68
N LYS A 264 7.10 4.72 -16.81
CA LYS A 264 8.15 5.36 -17.64
C LYS A 264 8.87 6.47 -16.90
N ALA A 265 8.18 7.21 -16.03
CA ALA A 265 8.82 8.24 -15.20
C ALA A 265 9.83 7.62 -14.22
N PHE A 266 9.46 6.51 -13.57
CA PHE A 266 10.35 5.72 -12.72
C PHE A 266 11.55 5.15 -13.50
N ASP A 267 11.28 4.55 -14.67
CA ASP A 267 12.33 3.98 -15.51
C ASP A 267 13.33 5.05 -15.97
N LEU A 268 12.86 6.22 -16.40
CA LEU A 268 13.74 7.34 -16.75
C LEU A 268 14.55 7.81 -15.56
N LYS A 269 13.92 7.95 -14.39
CA LYS A 269 14.60 8.38 -13.17
C LYS A 269 15.77 7.45 -12.81
N THR A 270 15.58 6.14 -12.97
CA THR A 270 16.55 5.12 -12.56
C THR A 270 17.61 4.83 -13.62
N SER A 271 17.34 5.17 -14.88
CA SER A 271 18.23 4.87 -16.02
C SER A 271 18.95 6.07 -16.62
N THR A 272 18.61 7.30 -16.21
CA THR A 272 19.17 8.53 -16.79
C THR A 272 19.75 9.48 -15.74
N ASP A 273 20.64 10.37 -16.17
CA ASP A 273 21.21 11.40 -15.30
C ASP A 273 20.22 12.56 -15.13
N LEU A 274 19.67 12.70 -13.92
CA LEU A 274 18.76 13.79 -13.59
C LEU A 274 19.44 15.15 -13.47
N SER A 275 20.78 15.27 -13.52
CA SER A 275 21.44 16.57 -13.63
C SER A 275 21.11 17.26 -14.96
N LEU A 276 20.82 16.48 -16.00
CA LEU A 276 20.43 16.95 -17.32
C LEU A 276 18.96 17.38 -17.32
N LYS A 277 18.73 18.66 -17.67
CA LYS A 277 17.39 19.26 -17.67
C LYS A 277 16.40 18.51 -18.56
N GLU A 278 16.86 18.05 -19.72
CA GLU A 278 16.05 17.33 -20.72
C GLU A 278 15.41 16.05 -20.14
N ASN A 279 16.15 15.31 -19.30
CA ASN A 279 15.66 14.11 -18.64
C ASN A 279 14.58 14.45 -17.60
N ARG A 280 14.78 15.52 -16.83
CA ARG A 280 13.76 16.01 -15.88
C ARG A 280 12.50 16.49 -16.59
N GLU A 281 12.64 17.21 -17.70
CA GLU A 281 11.52 17.67 -18.53
C GLU A 281 10.72 16.50 -19.12
N ALA A 282 11.40 15.40 -19.51
CA ALA A 282 10.74 14.19 -19.97
C ALA A 282 9.89 13.52 -18.88
N ILE A 283 10.40 13.42 -17.65
CA ILE A 283 9.66 12.91 -16.48
C ILE A 283 8.44 13.80 -16.20
N VAL A 284 8.63 15.11 -16.17
CA VAL A 284 7.55 16.09 -15.94
C VAL A 284 6.42 15.93 -16.96
N LYS A 285 6.76 15.75 -18.24
CA LYS A 285 5.76 15.55 -19.31
C LYS A 285 4.92 14.29 -19.07
N LEU A 286 5.52 13.21 -18.56
CA LEU A 286 4.81 11.99 -18.21
C LEU A 286 3.87 12.21 -17.01
N LEU A 287 4.35 12.89 -15.97
CA LEU A 287 3.53 13.19 -14.78
C LEU A 287 2.34 14.09 -15.13
N LYS A 288 2.53 15.16 -15.92
CA LYS A 288 1.43 16.02 -16.40
C LYS A 288 0.42 15.25 -17.25
N LYS A 289 0.87 14.28 -18.05
CA LYS A 289 -0.02 13.40 -18.83
C LYS A 289 -0.85 12.48 -17.91
N ALA A 290 -0.24 11.91 -16.89
CA ALA A 290 -0.95 11.09 -15.90
C ALA A 290 -1.98 11.92 -15.11
N GLU A 291 -1.60 13.12 -14.67
CA GLU A 291 -2.48 14.07 -13.98
C GLU A 291 -3.74 14.36 -14.81
N GLU A 292 -3.57 14.71 -16.08
CA GLU A 292 -4.68 15.00 -16.99
C GLU A 292 -5.63 13.80 -17.11
N CYS A 293 -5.08 12.57 -17.19
CA CYS A 293 -5.90 11.36 -17.25
C CYS A 293 -6.69 11.12 -15.95
N GLU A 294 -6.08 11.32 -14.77
CA GLU A 294 -6.80 11.18 -13.49
C GLU A 294 -7.83 12.31 -13.28
N ARG A 295 -7.56 13.53 -13.78
CA ARG A 295 -8.54 14.62 -13.82
C ARG A 295 -9.74 14.26 -14.71
N GLN A 296 -9.50 13.70 -15.89
CA GLN A 296 -10.57 13.22 -16.78
C GLN A 296 -11.35 12.05 -16.18
N ALA A 297 -10.71 11.18 -15.41
CA ALA A 297 -11.37 10.06 -14.74
C ALA A 297 -12.43 10.55 -13.74
N ILE A 298 -12.13 11.60 -12.96
CA ILE A 298 -13.06 12.18 -11.98
C ILE A 298 -14.33 12.77 -12.62
N LEU A 299 -14.25 13.15 -13.90
CA LEU A 299 -15.36 13.73 -14.65
C LEU A 299 -16.28 12.68 -15.28
N GLN A 300 -15.90 11.41 -15.28
CA GLN A 300 -16.75 10.34 -15.80
C GLN A 300 -17.99 10.16 -14.91
N GLU A 301 -19.17 9.99 -15.51
CA GLU A 301 -20.43 9.85 -14.76
C GLU A 301 -20.44 8.64 -13.82
N LEU A 302 -19.69 7.59 -14.18
CA LEU A 302 -19.56 6.37 -13.39
C LEU A 302 -18.54 6.49 -12.26
N PHE A 303 -17.71 7.54 -12.20
CA PHE A 303 -16.60 7.66 -11.24
C PHE A 303 -16.95 8.42 -9.96
#